data_AF-A0A7H4P8W3-F1
#
_entry.id   AF-A0A7H4P8W3-F1
#
_cell.length_a   1.000
_cell.length_b   1.000
_cell.length_c   1.000
_cell.angle_alpha   90.00
_cell.angle_beta   90.00
_cell.angle_gamma   90.00
#
_symmetry.space_group_name_H-M   'P 1'
#
loop_
_entity.id
_entity.type
_entity.pdbx_description
1 polymer ?
#
loop_
_entity_poly.entity_id
_entity_poly.type
_entity_poly.pdbx_seq_one_letter_code
_entity_poly.pdbx_strand_id
1 'polypeptide(L)'
;MRSPKLPLLLQEQLQLWGISAQQIILEITERGFVDPQTTLPVLAGYRQAGHRISIDDFGTGYSSLSYLQKLDVDTLKIDKSFVDTLEYELLTPHIIEMAKALNLTTVAEGVETESQRDWLRMHGVQYAQGWLYSKALPKEKFILWAENNLKADSAPLRGRSPLSLFKIGFYYLHYYIKVSFALALLRLFNDVIR
;
A
#
# COMPACT_ATOMS: atom_id res chain seq x y z
N MET A 1 -7.64 11.63 8.17
CA MET A 1 -7.57 12.60 7.04
C MET A 1 -8.05 14.01 7.40
N ARG A 2 -9.22 14.20 8.04
CA ARG A 2 -9.81 15.55 8.26
C ARG A 2 -9.18 16.41 9.35
N SER A 3 -8.14 15.93 10.04
CA SER A 3 -7.49 16.72 11.09
C SER A 3 -6.64 17.83 10.45
N PRO A 4 -6.89 19.11 10.73
CA PRO A 4 -6.07 20.20 10.20
C PRO A 4 -4.64 20.18 10.73
N LYS A 5 -4.39 19.45 11.83
CA LYS A 5 -3.06 19.32 12.45
C LYS A 5 -2.21 18.23 11.84
N LEU A 6 -2.84 17.20 11.24
CA LEU A 6 -2.12 16.02 10.75
C LEU A 6 -1.08 16.33 9.66
N PRO A 7 -1.35 17.19 8.65
CA PRO A 7 -0.35 17.54 7.65
C PRO A 7 0.90 18.17 8.25
N LEU A 8 0.73 19.11 9.19
CA LEU A 8 1.83 19.81 9.85
C LEU A 8 2.66 18.85 10.71
N LEU A 9 2.00 18.05 11.54
CA LEU A 9 2.68 17.05 12.37
C LEU A 9 3.45 16.04 11.52
N LEU A 10 2.85 15.56 10.42
CA LEU A 10 3.52 14.64 9.52
C LEU A 10 4.78 15.30 8.92
N GLN A 11 4.67 16.52 8.42
CA GLN A 11 5.79 17.26 7.86
C GLN A 11 6.93 17.47 8.87
N GLU A 12 6.61 17.88 10.09
CA GLU A 12 7.59 18.07 11.18
C GLU A 12 8.34 16.78 11.49
N GLN A 13 7.61 15.65 11.58
CA GLN A 13 8.23 14.35 11.84
C GLN A 13 9.10 13.89 10.66
N LEU A 14 8.63 14.04 9.43
CA LEU A 14 9.42 13.70 8.24
C LEU A 14 10.74 14.48 8.20
N GLN A 15 10.70 15.78 8.51
CA GLN A 15 11.90 16.62 8.58
C GLN A 15 12.84 16.20 9.71
N LEU A 16 12.31 15.97 10.91
CA LEU A 16 13.09 15.54 12.07
C LEU A 16 13.88 14.25 11.79
N TRP A 17 13.26 13.33 11.03
CA TRP A 17 13.81 12.01 10.75
C TRP A 17 14.49 11.88 9.38
N GLY A 18 14.54 12.95 8.59
CA GLY A 18 15.14 12.95 7.24
C GLY A 18 14.41 12.01 6.26
N ILE A 19 13.10 11.85 6.41
CA ILE A 19 12.26 10.96 5.61
C ILE A 19 11.66 11.75 4.45
N SER A 20 11.82 11.26 3.22
CA SER A 20 11.14 11.84 2.07
C SER A 20 9.65 11.47 2.09
N ALA A 21 8.78 12.41 1.75
CA ALA A 21 7.32 12.18 1.70
C ALA A 21 6.94 11.01 0.76
N GLN A 22 7.70 10.79 -0.31
CA GLN A 22 7.50 9.69 -1.26
C GLN A 22 7.70 8.30 -0.62
N GLN A 23 8.40 8.22 0.51
CA GLN A 23 8.59 6.97 1.26
C GLN A 23 7.39 6.62 2.15
N ILE A 24 6.44 7.54 2.31
CA ILE A 24 5.21 7.34 3.08
C ILE A 24 4.02 7.37 2.12
N ILE A 25 3.36 6.21 2.02
CA ILE A 25 2.09 6.06 1.31
C ILE A 25 0.96 6.32 2.30
N LEU A 26 0.01 7.16 1.92
CA LEU A 26 -1.18 7.42 2.71
C LEU A 26 -2.32 6.57 2.16
N GLU A 27 -2.87 5.71 3.02
CA GLU A 27 -4.00 4.85 2.68
C GLU A 27 -5.31 5.53 3.07
N ILE A 28 -6.27 5.54 2.15
CA ILE A 28 -7.63 6.00 2.37
C ILE A 28 -8.59 4.86 2.17
N THR A 29 -9.37 4.56 3.21
CA THR A 29 -10.49 3.63 3.05
C THR A 29 -11.55 4.24 2.16
N GLU A 30 -12.23 3.39 1.39
CA GLU A 30 -13.38 3.77 0.56
C GLU A 30 -14.45 4.55 1.35
N ARG A 31 -14.74 4.10 2.58
CA ARG A 31 -15.68 4.79 3.49
C ARG A 31 -15.16 6.13 3.98
N GLY A 32 -13.85 6.36 3.98
CA GLY A 32 -13.26 7.67 4.30
C GLY A 32 -13.64 8.75 3.29
N PHE A 33 -14.16 8.36 2.12
CA PHE A 33 -14.53 9.24 1.01
C PHE A 33 -16.00 9.71 1.03
N VAL A 34 -16.65 9.77 2.20
CA VAL A 34 -18.08 10.14 2.32
C VAL A 34 -18.42 11.49 1.64
N ASP A 35 -17.47 12.43 1.63
CA ASP A 35 -17.65 13.74 1.00
C ASP A 35 -16.43 14.13 0.15
N PRO A 36 -16.55 14.08 -1.20
CA PRO A 36 -15.49 14.47 -2.12
C PRO A 36 -15.08 15.94 -1.98
N GLN A 37 -16.01 16.85 -1.66
CA GLN A 37 -15.72 18.29 -1.59
C GLN A 37 -14.74 18.62 -0.47
N THR A 38 -14.78 17.85 0.62
CA THR A 38 -13.85 18.00 1.74
C THR A 38 -12.62 17.11 1.64
N THR A 39 -12.73 15.95 0.97
CA THR A 39 -11.63 14.97 0.94
C THR A 39 -10.61 15.24 -0.18
N LEU A 40 -11.06 15.67 -1.36
CA LEU A 40 -10.18 15.94 -2.51
C LEU A 40 -9.15 17.05 -2.24
N PRO A 41 -9.50 18.20 -1.62
CA PRO A 41 -8.51 19.24 -1.32
C PRO A 41 -7.43 18.77 -0.34
N VAL A 42 -7.80 17.95 0.63
CA VAL A 42 -6.86 17.38 1.61
C VAL A 42 -5.88 16.43 0.93
N LEU A 43 -6.37 15.54 0.06
CA LEU A 43 -5.53 14.63 -0.72
C LEU A 43 -4.57 15.38 -1.63
N ALA A 44 -5.06 16.42 -2.32
CA ALA A 44 -4.23 17.28 -3.16
C ALA A 44 -3.07 17.91 -2.36
N GLY A 45 -3.33 18.36 -1.13
CA GLY A 45 -2.28 18.88 -0.24
C GLY A 45 -1.19 17.85 0.08
N TYR A 46 -1.56 16.60 0.41
CA TYR A 46 -0.57 15.55 0.64
C TYR A 46 0.22 15.18 -0.62
N ARG A 47 -0.43 15.19 -1.79
CA ARG A 47 0.26 14.95 -3.07
C ARG A 47 1.24 16.06 -3.43
N GLN A 48 0.86 17.32 -3.21
CA GLN A 48 1.76 18.47 -3.38
C GLN A 48 2.97 18.37 -2.45
N ALA A 49 2.78 17.84 -1.24
CA ALA A 49 3.88 17.53 -0.32
C ALA A 49 4.74 16.32 -0.75
N GLY A 50 4.33 15.58 -1.77
CA GLY A 50 5.08 14.47 -2.36
C GLY A 50 4.65 13.07 -1.93
N HIS A 51 3.55 12.95 -1.19
CA HIS A 51 3.02 11.64 -0.78
C HIS A 51 2.37 10.91 -1.95
N ARG A 52 2.53 9.59 -1.95
CA ARG A 52 1.69 8.68 -2.75
C ARG A 52 0.43 8.36 -1.98
N ILE A 53 -0.68 8.20 -2.70
CA ILE A 53 -1.99 7.91 -2.13
C ILE A 53 -2.47 6.54 -2.63
N SER A 54 -2.94 5.71 -1.70
CA SER A 54 -3.54 4.42 -1.99
C SER A 54 -4.98 4.37 -1.52
N ILE A 55 -5.85 3.74 -2.30
CA ILE A 55 -7.21 3.39 -1.88
C ILE A 55 -7.18 2.02 -1.23
N ASP A 56 -7.80 1.94 -0.06
CA ASP A 56 -7.86 0.77 0.82
C ASP A 56 -9.28 0.21 0.90
N ASP A 57 -9.39 -1.07 1.21
CA ASP A 57 -10.65 -1.83 1.29
C ASP A 57 -11.54 -1.70 0.02
N PHE A 58 -10.95 -1.57 -1.19
CA PHE A 58 -11.74 -1.27 -2.39
C PHE A 58 -12.74 -2.37 -2.70
N GLY A 59 -14.01 -1.97 -2.91
CA GLY A 59 -15.12 -2.86 -3.26
C GLY A 59 -15.98 -3.29 -2.06
N THR A 60 -15.66 -2.84 -0.85
CA THR A 60 -16.44 -3.15 0.37
C THR A 60 -17.45 -2.06 0.76
N GLY A 61 -17.49 -0.95 0.02
CA GLY A 61 -18.33 0.21 0.33
C GLY A 61 -19.10 0.78 -0.87
N TYR A 62 -19.40 2.08 -0.80
CA TYR A 62 -20.09 2.83 -1.85
C TYR A 62 -19.15 3.78 -2.60
N SER A 63 -18.09 3.25 -3.21
CA SER A 63 -17.27 3.99 -4.18
C SER A 63 -18.07 4.14 -5.46
N SER A 64 -18.48 5.37 -5.77
CA SER A 64 -18.87 5.67 -7.15
C SER A 64 -17.61 5.59 -8.02
N LEU A 65 -17.62 4.75 -9.05
CA LEU A 65 -16.57 4.69 -10.08
C LEU A 65 -16.24 6.08 -10.66
N SER A 66 -17.24 6.97 -10.70
CA SER A 66 -17.06 8.35 -11.14
C SER A 66 -16.16 9.19 -10.22
N TYR A 67 -16.00 8.80 -8.96
CA TYR A 67 -15.05 9.43 -8.04
C TYR A 67 -13.66 8.82 -8.14
N LEU A 68 -13.56 7.51 -8.34
CA LEU A 68 -12.29 6.85 -8.57
C LEU A 68 -11.52 7.47 -9.75
N GLN A 69 -12.22 7.84 -10.82
CA GLN A 69 -11.63 8.55 -11.97
C GLN A 69 -11.12 9.97 -11.64
N LYS A 70 -11.71 10.63 -10.65
CA LYS A 70 -11.31 11.98 -10.20
C LYS A 70 -10.25 11.94 -9.11
N LEU A 71 -10.07 10.78 -8.50
CA LEU A 71 -9.09 10.55 -7.46
C LEU A 71 -7.72 10.39 -8.11
N ASP A 72 -6.86 11.38 -7.90
CA ASP A 72 -5.46 11.31 -8.28
C ASP A 72 -4.72 10.39 -7.28
N VAL A 73 -4.91 9.08 -7.45
CA VAL A 73 -4.35 8.03 -6.59
C VAL A 73 -3.34 7.19 -7.36
N ASP A 74 -2.40 6.59 -6.63
CA ASP A 74 -1.32 5.80 -7.22
C ASP A 74 -1.56 4.30 -7.13
N THR A 75 -2.38 3.87 -6.17
CA THR A 75 -2.54 2.46 -5.82
C THR A 75 -3.97 2.13 -5.40
N LEU A 76 -4.44 0.96 -5.80
CA LEU A 76 -5.71 0.35 -5.40
C LEU A 76 -5.42 -0.97 -4.69
N LYS A 77 -5.88 -1.09 -3.44
CA LYS A 77 -5.78 -2.31 -2.65
C LYS A 77 -7.08 -3.10 -2.80
N ILE A 78 -6.96 -4.33 -3.29
CA ILE A 78 -8.06 -5.29 -3.45
C ILE A 78 -8.26 -5.95 -2.09
N ASP A 79 -9.43 -5.72 -1.49
CA ASP A 79 -9.77 -6.22 -0.17
C ASP A 79 -9.71 -7.75 -0.09
N LYS A 80 -9.37 -8.26 1.11
CA LYS A 80 -9.27 -9.70 1.37
C LYS A 80 -10.53 -10.49 1.00
N SER A 81 -11.72 -9.91 1.15
CA SER A 81 -12.98 -10.61 0.80
C SER A 81 -13.03 -11.04 -0.68
N PHE A 82 -12.43 -10.27 -1.58
CA PHE A 82 -12.29 -10.62 -3.00
C PHE A 82 -11.18 -11.63 -3.25
N VAL A 83 -10.13 -11.62 -2.43
CA VAL A 83 -9.01 -12.58 -2.50
C VAL A 83 -9.42 -13.96 -1.97
N ASP A 84 -10.30 -14.00 -0.97
CA ASP A 84 -10.83 -15.24 -0.39
C ASP A 84 -11.83 -15.94 -1.35
N THR A 85 -12.38 -15.20 -2.31
CA THR A 85 -13.41 -15.68 -3.24
C THR A 85 -12.96 -15.81 -4.69
N LEU A 86 -11.65 -15.70 -4.97
CA LEU A 86 -11.07 -15.73 -6.34
C LEU A 86 -11.52 -16.91 -7.21
N GLU A 87 -11.76 -18.07 -6.61
CA GLU A 87 -12.13 -19.29 -7.33
C GLU A 87 -13.63 -19.34 -7.68
N TYR A 88 -14.46 -18.51 -7.03
CA TYR A 88 -15.91 -18.60 -7.09
C TYR A 88 -16.60 -17.34 -7.62
N GLU A 89 -15.93 -16.18 -7.58
CA GLU A 89 -16.56 -14.89 -7.88
C GLU A 89 -15.97 -14.14 -9.07
N LEU A 90 -16.88 -13.54 -9.85
CA LEU A 90 -16.57 -12.88 -11.12
C LEU A 90 -16.11 -11.43 -10.97
N LEU A 91 -16.19 -10.84 -9.76
CA LEU A 91 -15.95 -9.42 -9.56
C LEU A 91 -14.45 -9.05 -9.57
N THR A 92 -13.57 -9.90 -9.02
CA THR A 92 -12.15 -9.58 -8.90
C THR A 92 -11.46 -9.29 -10.24
N PRO A 93 -11.69 -10.07 -11.31
CA PRO A 93 -11.20 -9.72 -12.65
C PRO A 93 -11.61 -8.31 -13.11
N HIS A 94 -12.86 -7.90 -12.85
CA HIS A 94 -13.34 -6.58 -13.25
C HIS A 94 -12.68 -5.44 -12.46
N ILE A 95 -12.42 -5.64 -11.16
CA ILE A 95 -11.67 -4.68 -10.34
C ILE A 95 -10.25 -4.51 -10.89
N ILE A 96 -9.59 -5.61 -11.25
CA ILE A 96 -8.24 -5.60 -11.82
C ILE A 96 -8.21 -4.85 -13.15
N GLU A 97 -9.13 -5.13 -14.07
CA GLU A 97 -9.19 -4.45 -15.37
C GLU A 97 -9.49 -2.95 -15.23
N MET A 98 -10.35 -2.57 -14.30
CA MET A 98 -10.59 -1.17 -13.99
C MET A 98 -9.33 -0.48 -13.47
N ALA A 99 -8.60 -1.09 -12.53
CA ALA A 99 -7.36 -0.53 -12.02
C ALA A 99 -6.31 -0.35 -13.13
N LYS A 100 -6.22 -1.30 -14.07
CA LYS A 100 -5.37 -1.18 -15.27
C LYS A 100 -5.80 -0.02 -16.16
N ALA A 101 -7.11 0.10 -16.43
CA ALA A 101 -7.65 1.18 -17.26
C ALA A 101 -7.39 2.58 -16.67
N LEU A 102 -7.30 2.67 -15.34
CA LEU A 102 -6.96 3.89 -14.60
C LEU A 102 -5.45 4.05 -14.37
N ASN A 103 -4.62 3.15 -14.90
CA ASN A 103 -3.17 3.12 -14.71
C ASN A 103 -2.75 3.10 -13.22
N LEU A 104 -3.52 2.41 -12.39
CA LEU A 104 -3.26 2.25 -10.97
C LEU A 104 -2.38 1.03 -10.73
N THR A 105 -1.48 1.16 -9.76
CA THR A 105 -0.81 -0.01 -9.18
C THR A 105 -1.83 -0.80 -8.35
N THR A 106 -1.84 -2.12 -8.45
CA THR A 106 -2.72 -2.97 -7.63
C THR A 106 -1.96 -3.76 -6.59
N VAL A 107 -2.60 -3.91 -5.43
CA VAL A 107 -2.12 -4.71 -4.31
C VAL A 107 -3.25 -5.61 -3.86
N ALA A 108 -3.04 -6.92 -3.81
CA ALA A 108 -4.02 -7.82 -3.22
C ALA A 108 -3.75 -8.01 -1.73
N GLU A 109 -4.78 -7.88 -0.91
CA GLU A 109 -4.68 -8.06 0.54
C GLU A 109 -5.17 -9.44 0.98
N GLY A 110 -4.62 -9.93 2.10
CA GLY A 110 -5.06 -11.19 2.69
C GLY A 110 -4.69 -12.43 1.89
N VAL A 111 -3.64 -12.39 1.06
CA VAL A 111 -3.13 -13.55 0.32
C VAL A 111 -2.52 -14.57 1.28
N GLU A 112 -3.11 -15.76 1.34
CA GLU A 112 -2.78 -16.81 2.30
C GLU A 112 -2.23 -18.08 1.63
N THR A 113 -2.54 -18.30 0.35
CA THR A 113 -2.14 -19.50 -0.38
C THR A 113 -1.37 -19.20 -1.67
N GLU A 114 -0.56 -20.15 -2.12
CA GLU A 114 0.13 -20.05 -3.40
C GLU A 114 -0.83 -19.99 -4.58
N SER A 115 -1.96 -20.71 -4.51
CA SER A 115 -3.03 -20.66 -5.52
C SER A 115 -3.55 -19.23 -5.71
N GLN A 116 -3.87 -18.53 -4.60
CA GLN A 116 -4.30 -17.13 -4.65
C GLN A 116 -3.23 -16.24 -5.28
N ARG A 117 -1.97 -16.36 -4.84
CA ARG A 117 -0.83 -15.60 -5.41
C ARG A 117 -0.71 -15.81 -6.91
N ASP A 118 -0.71 -17.06 -7.36
CA ASP A 118 -0.47 -17.41 -8.76
C ASP A 118 -1.63 -16.98 -9.65
N TRP A 119 -2.87 -17.08 -9.16
CA TRP A 119 -4.04 -16.54 -9.82
C TRP A 119 -3.93 -15.01 -9.97
N LEU A 120 -3.67 -14.29 -8.88
CA LEU A 120 -3.56 -12.82 -8.89
C LEU A 120 -2.45 -12.36 -9.84
N ARG A 121 -1.33 -13.07 -9.85
CA ARG A 121 -0.21 -12.85 -10.77
C ARG A 121 -0.60 -13.00 -12.21
N MET A 122 -1.28 -14.09 -12.55
CA MET A 122 -1.72 -14.37 -13.92
C MET A 122 -2.66 -13.29 -14.44
N HIS A 123 -3.47 -12.70 -13.56
CA HIS A 123 -4.40 -11.62 -13.90
C HIS A 123 -3.74 -10.24 -13.90
N GLY A 124 -2.45 -10.14 -13.60
CA GLY A 124 -1.68 -8.90 -13.70
C GLY A 124 -1.73 -8.01 -12.47
N VAL A 125 -2.10 -8.55 -11.30
CA VAL A 125 -1.91 -7.85 -10.03
C VAL A 125 -0.42 -7.66 -9.78
N GLN A 126 0.02 -6.46 -9.38
CA GLN A 126 1.46 -6.16 -9.30
C GLN A 126 2.08 -6.56 -7.97
N TYR A 127 1.30 -6.52 -6.89
CA TYR A 127 1.77 -6.70 -5.52
C TYR A 127 0.77 -7.50 -4.69
N ALA A 128 1.26 -8.18 -3.67
CA ALA A 128 0.43 -8.92 -2.72
C ALA A 128 0.95 -8.77 -1.29
N GLN A 129 0.01 -8.73 -0.36
CA GLN A 129 0.20 -8.74 1.09
C GLN A 129 -0.69 -9.81 1.70
N GLY A 130 -0.15 -10.56 2.67
CA GLY A 130 -0.93 -11.54 3.41
C GLY A 130 -0.04 -12.56 4.10
N TRP A 131 -0.68 -13.48 4.83
CA TRP A 131 0.02 -14.43 5.70
C TRP A 131 0.84 -15.46 4.94
N LEU A 132 0.65 -15.60 3.62
CA LEU A 132 1.56 -16.36 2.77
C LEU A 132 3.00 -15.86 2.90
N TYR A 133 3.19 -14.55 3.10
CA TYR A 133 4.51 -13.92 3.22
C TYR A 133 4.92 -13.72 4.67
N SER A 134 4.06 -13.07 5.46
CA SER A 134 4.26 -12.85 6.89
C SER A 134 2.97 -12.39 7.54
N LYS A 135 2.78 -12.74 8.81
CA LYS A 135 1.80 -12.06 9.67
C LYS A 135 2.31 -10.67 10.03
N ALA A 136 1.43 -9.82 10.57
CA ALA A 136 1.85 -8.57 11.20
C ALA A 136 2.87 -8.87 12.30
N LEU A 137 4.03 -8.21 12.23
CA LEU A 137 5.14 -8.44 13.16
C LEU A 137 5.28 -7.26 14.11
N PRO A 138 5.57 -7.51 15.40
CA PRO A 138 6.14 -6.50 16.26
C PRO A 138 7.39 -5.91 15.59
N LYS A 139 7.57 -4.61 15.78
CA LYS A 139 8.71 -3.81 15.36
C LYS A 139 10.05 -4.56 15.29
N GLU A 140 10.50 -5.17 16.39
CA GLU A 140 11.82 -5.79 16.47
C GLU A 140 11.91 -7.01 15.53
N LYS A 141 10.82 -7.78 15.47
CA LYS A 141 10.71 -8.93 14.56
C LYS A 141 10.61 -8.48 13.11
N PHE A 142 9.95 -7.36 12.83
CA PHE A 142 9.89 -6.78 11.49
C PHE A 142 11.27 -6.38 10.98
N ILE A 143 12.09 -5.71 11.80
CA ILE A 143 13.46 -5.31 11.40
C ILE A 143 14.29 -6.54 11.02
N LEU A 144 14.27 -7.58 11.86
CA LEU A 144 14.98 -8.82 11.58
C LEU A 144 14.46 -9.52 10.32
N TRP A 145 13.13 -9.57 10.17
CA TRP A 145 12.51 -10.14 8.98
C TRP A 145 12.92 -9.37 7.71
N ALA A 146 12.90 -8.04 7.76
CA ALA A 146 13.26 -7.16 6.65
C ALA A 146 14.73 -7.30 6.26
N GLU A 147 15.63 -7.35 7.23
CA GLU A 147 17.07 -7.58 6.98
C GLU A 147 17.36 -8.92 6.31
N ASN A 148 16.55 -9.95 6.57
CA ASN A 148 16.76 -11.28 5.99
C ASN A 148 16.10 -11.43 4.61
N ASN A 149 15.00 -10.72 4.36
CA ASN A 149 14.17 -10.92 3.17
C ASN A 149 14.31 -9.80 2.12
N LEU A 150 14.77 -8.60 2.50
CA LEU A 150 14.95 -7.46 1.60
C LEU A 150 16.40 -7.27 1.13
N LYS A 151 17.36 -8.07 1.65
CA LYS A 151 18.76 -8.08 1.17
C LYS A 151 18.89 -8.85 -0.14
N ALA A 152 18.29 -8.33 -1.22
CA ALA A 152 18.41 -8.93 -2.55
C ALA A 152 18.34 -7.91 -3.70
N ASP A 153 18.96 -6.72 -3.57
CA ASP A 153 18.98 -5.73 -4.66
C ASP A 153 20.34 -5.02 -4.82
N SER A 154 21.39 -5.79 -5.09
CA SER A 154 22.69 -5.27 -5.58
C SER A 154 23.15 -5.83 -6.93
N ALA A 155 22.31 -6.58 -7.66
CA ALA A 155 22.67 -7.15 -8.97
C ALA A 155 21.88 -6.53 -10.14
N PRO A 156 22.50 -6.30 -11.32
CA PRO A 156 21.84 -5.64 -12.46
C PRO A 156 20.69 -6.44 -13.08
N LEU A 157 19.70 -5.72 -13.61
CA LEU A 157 18.39 -6.18 -14.13
C LEU A 157 18.40 -7.05 -15.41
N ARG A 158 19.52 -7.69 -15.79
CA ARG A 158 19.56 -8.57 -16.97
C ARG A 158 19.90 -10.00 -16.59
N GLY A 159 18.87 -10.83 -16.48
CA GLY A 159 18.99 -12.30 -16.52
C GLY A 159 18.61 -13.04 -15.24
N ARG A 160 17.34 -12.97 -14.79
CA ARG A 160 16.85 -13.87 -13.74
C ARG A 160 15.55 -14.58 -14.14
N SER A 161 15.44 -15.81 -13.66
CA SER A 161 14.36 -16.76 -13.90
C SER A 161 13.00 -16.28 -13.36
N PRO A 162 11.87 -16.65 -13.99
CA PRO A 162 10.54 -16.05 -13.72
C PRO A 162 9.94 -16.32 -12.33
N LEU A 163 10.52 -17.23 -11.54
CA LEU A 163 9.94 -17.73 -10.28
C LEU A 163 10.18 -16.82 -9.06
N SER A 164 11.15 -15.91 -9.08
CA SER A 164 11.63 -15.32 -7.82
C SER A 164 11.03 -13.98 -7.40
N LEU A 165 10.22 -13.30 -8.21
CA LEU A 165 9.67 -11.99 -7.82
C LEU A 165 8.30 -11.75 -8.46
N PHE A 166 7.26 -12.37 -7.89
CA PHE A 166 6.07 -11.58 -7.64
C PHE A 166 6.51 -10.56 -6.60
N LYS A 167 6.76 -9.31 -7.04
CA LYS A 167 7.33 -8.29 -6.16
C LYS A 167 6.47 -8.27 -4.91
N ILE A 168 7.06 -8.65 -3.78
CA ILE A 168 6.35 -8.64 -2.52
C ILE A 168 6.12 -7.17 -2.21
N GLY A 169 4.94 -6.67 -2.54
CA GLY A 169 4.55 -5.33 -2.19
C GLY A 169 4.10 -5.38 -0.76
N PHE A 170 5.05 -5.17 0.14
CA PHE A 170 4.73 -4.76 1.49
C PHE A 170 4.13 -3.36 1.40
N TYR A 171 2.81 -3.28 1.19
CA TYR A 171 2.01 -2.11 1.49
C TYR A 171 1.54 -2.21 2.94
N TYR A 172 2.50 -2.47 3.81
CA TYR A 172 2.33 -2.05 5.18
C TYR A 172 2.43 -0.52 5.13
N LEU A 173 1.44 0.15 5.66
CA LEU A 173 1.65 1.42 6.33
C LEU A 173 2.75 1.18 7.38
N HIS A 174 4.00 1.23 6.90
CA HIS A 174 5.29 1.15 7.57
C HIS A 174 6.37 0.57 6.64
N TYR A 175 7.13 1.52 6.07
CA TYR A 175 8.59 1.41 5.93
C TYR A 175 9.14 0.75 4.66
N TYR A 176 9.18 1.53 3.58
CA TYR A 176 10.25 1.38 2.59
C TYR A 176 11.57 1.87 3.17
N ILE A 177 12.44 0.95 3.60
CA ILE A 177 13.69 1.27 4.29
C ILE A 177 14.88 0.53 3.68
N LYS A 178 15.78 1.29 3.06
CA LYS A 178 17.20 0.92 2.99
C LYS A 178 17.77 0.99 4.41
N VAL A 179 18.29 -0.15 4.87
CA VAL A 179 18.98 -0.58 6.11
C VAL A 179 19.47 0.48 7.15
N SER A 180 19.54 1.78 6.87
CA SER A 180 19.85 2.83 7.88
C SER A 180 18.63 3.46 8.55
N PHE A 181 17.41 3.21 8.06
CA PHE A 181 16.21 4.00 8.41
C PHE A 181 15.33 3.38 9.52
N ALA A 182 15.55 2.11 9.86
CA ALA A 182 14.70 1.36 10.79
C ALA A 182 14.75 1.89 12.23
N LEU A 183 15.71 2.75 12.58
CA LEU A 183 15.86 3.35 13.92
C LEU A 183 15.04 4.64 14.13
N ALA A 184 14.84 5.42 13.06
CA ALA A 184 14.18 6.73 13.12
C ALA A 184 12.67 6.61 13.32
N LEU A 185 12.08 5.65 12.62
CA LEU A 185 10.65 5.47 12.55
C LEU A 185 10.00 4.84 13.79
N LEU A 186 10.83 4.26 14.64
CA LEU A 186 10.44 3.67 15.93
C LEU A 186 10.16 4.72 17.00
N ARG A 187 10.67 5.93 16.83
CA ARG A 187 10.46 7.04 17.77
C ARG A 187 9.20 7.82 17.44
N LEU A 188 8.81 7.86 16.16
CA LEU A 188 7.55 8.45 15.68
C LEU A 188 6.30 7.82 16.33
N PHE A 189 6.33 6.53 16.69
CA PHE A 189 5.21 5.83 17.34
C PHE A 189 5.18 5.94 18.87
N ASN A 190 6.31 6.23 19.52
CA ASN A 190 6.36 6.36 20.97
C ASN A 190 5.85 7.73 21.46
N ASP A 191 5.95 8.78 20.64
CA ASP A 191 5.60 10.13 21.05
C ASP A 191 4.16 10.55 20.70
N VAL A 192 3.44 9.76 19.89
CA VAL A 192 2.06 10.07 19.45
C VAL A 192 0.98 9.26 20.20
N ILE A 193 1.36 8.22 20.96
CA ILE A 193 0.44 7.41 21.79
C ILE A 193 0.72 7.62 23.29
N ARG A 194 0.86 8.87 23.71
CA ARG A 194 0.75 9.29 25.12
C ARG A 194 -0.28 10.39 25.26
#